data_AF-A0A2G5STF1-F1
#
_entry.id   AF-A0A2G5STF1-F1
#
_cell.length_a   1.000
_cell.length_b   1.000
_cell.length_c   1.000
_cell.angle_alpha   90.00
_cell.angle_beta   90.00
_cell.angle_gamma   90.00
#
_symmetry.space_group_name_H-M   'P 1'
#
loop_
_entity.id
_entity.type
_entity.pdbx_description
1 polymer ?
#
loop_
_entity_poly.entity_id
_entity_poly.type
_entity_poly.pdbx_seq_one_letter_code
_entity_poly.pdbx_strand_id
1 'polypeptide(L)'
;MSLSRILPIGQNARVIIIPARFAHAAAPQAATATDDAPNFFQKLALRFQGVPLKGEAHAPKSMFEDCNKEWSAPEPLPAIPKDFKEHPDRDLVNYPYPARPMYPPKSRLLMMPDSWFTAFNKVTGVSGPYLFFGGLFAFLVNKELWVFEEQGHMTVGWIIFYLLVSRTAGYKIDQGLYQGYQDRVNYFKGLIQEDLKDVVEFKKTSAAQTESLNSIKDAFPTALKESMALQLEATYRKNVQTVATELKRRVDYLKETEETKARFEKEQLLKLINDSVDKQINDRSFKDQYLQNAIQQLKGLNVQL
;
A
#
# COMPACT_ATOMS: atom_id res chain seq x y z
N MET A 1 12.22 -34.90 26.30
CA MET A 1 10.88 -34.24 26.30
C MET A 1 10.02 -34.94 25.24
N SER A 2 9.67 -36.20 25.48
CA SER A 2 8.30 -36.65 25.77
C SER A 2 7.32 -36.56 24.58
N LEU A 3 7.41 -37.56 23.72
CA LEU A 3 6.30 -38.05 22.90
C LEU A 3 5.31 -38.77 23.81
N SER A 4 4.16 -38.17 24.12
CA SER A 4 2.95 -38.88 24.58
C SER A 4 1.84 -37.88 24.95
N ARG A 5 0.59 -38.29 24.67
CA ARG A 5 -0.70 -37.60 24.93
C ARG A 5 -1.05 -36.64 23.78
N ILE A 6 -2.04 -36.88 22.92
CA ILE A 6 -3.45 -37.18 23.21
C ILE A 6 -4.05 -38.04 22.07
N LEU A 7 -4.54 -39.23 22.41
CA LEU A 7 -5.55 -39.98 21.67
C LEU A 7 -6.40 -40.69 22.73
N PRO A 8 -7.74 -40.66 22.60
CA PRO A 8 -8.49 -41.88 22.79
C PRO A 8 -9.20 -42.27 21.49
N ILE A 9 -9.00 -43.55 21.16
CA ILE A 9 -9.73 -44.31 20.15
C ILE A 9 -11.18 -44.43 20.62
N GLY A 10 -12.11 -43.95 19.80
CA GLY A 10 -13.53 -44.23 19.90
C GLY A 10 -14.03 -44.67 18.52
N GLN A 11 -14.41 -45.93 18.42
CA GLN A 11 -15.03 -46.58 17.27
C GLN A 11 -16.05 -45.66 16.58
N ASN A 12 -15.95 -45.50 15.26
CA ASN A 12 -17.06 -45.31 14.32
C ASN A 12 -16.50 -45.12 12.91
N ALA A 13 -16.46 -46.21 12.13
CA ALA A 13 -16.30 -46.13 10.69
C ALA A 13 -17.52 -45.36 10.12
N ARG A 14 -17.31 -44.10 9.73
CA ARG A 14 -18.30 -43.31 8.99
C ARG A 14 -17.88 -43.26 7.54
N VAL A 15 -18.62 -44.02 6.73
CA VAL A 15 -18.76 -43.83 5.28
C VAL A 15 -18.92 -42.34 5.01
N ILE A 16 -18.01 -41.74 4.26
CA ILE A 16 -18.15 -40.37 3.77
C ILE A 16 -19.14 -40.43 2.61
N ILE A 17 -20.43 -40.33 2.94
CA ILE A 17 -21.46 -39.97 1.97
C ILE A 17 -21.30 -38.48 1.75
N ILE A 18 -20.87 -38.08 0.55
CA ILE A 18 -20.86 -36.68 0.11
C ILE A 18 -22.33 -36.25 0.02
N PRO A 19 -22.85 -35.36 0.90
CA PRO A 19 -24.18 -34.84 0.71
C PRO A 19 -24.13 -33.84 -0.44
N ALA A 20 -24.80 -34.17 -1.55
CA ALA A 20 -25.14 -33.19 -2.57
C ALA A 20 -26.01 -32.11 -1.90
N ARG A 21 -25.38 -31.04 -1.42
CA ARG A 21 -26.07 -29.83 -0.98
C ARG A 21 -26.62 -29.14 -2.22
N PHE A 22 -27.88 -29.42 -2.54
CA PHE A 22 -28.70 -28.50 -3.31
C PHE A 22 -28.93 -27.25 -2.43
N ALA A 23 -28.12 -26.22 -2.66
CA ALA A 23 -28.35 -24.91 -2.10
C ALA A 23 -29.61 -24.32 -2.77
N HIS A 24 -30.75 -24.37 -2.10
CA HIS A 24 -31.84 -23.44 -2.37
C HIS A 24 -31.38 -22.06 -1.90
N ALA A 25 -30.76 -21.31 -2.81
CA ALA A 25 -30.65 -19.87 -2.65
C ALA A 25 -32.06 -19.29 -2.64
N ALA A 26 -32.43 -18.63 -1.54
CA ALA A 26 -33.63 -17.83 -1.45
C ALA A 26 -33.57 -16.75 -2.53
N ALA A 27 -34.48 -16.82 -3.51
CA ALA A 27 -34.65 -15.79 -4.52
C ALA A 27 -35.35 -14.57 -3.89
N PRO A 28 -35.00 -13.33 -4.28
CA PRO A 28 -35.79 -12.16 -3.93
C PRO A 28 -37.14 -12.22 -4.66
N GLN A 29 -38.11 -11.54 -4.07
CA GLN A 29 -39.54 -11.55 -4.37
C GLN A 29 -39.88 -11.48 -5.86
N ALA A 30 -40.90 -12.27 -6.21
CA ALA A 30 -41.54 -12.33 -7.51
C ALA A 30 -42.06 -10.97 -7.96
N ALA A 31 -41.60 -10.53 -9.14
CA ALA A 31 -42.28 -9.51 -9.93
C ALA A 31 -43.30 -10.19 -10.87
N THR A 32 -44.43 -9.52 -11.04
CA THR A 32 -45.66 -9.97 -11.69
C THR A 32 -45.60 -10.10 -13.22
N ALA A 33 -46.32 -11.11 -13.73
CA ALA A 33 -47.03 -11.23 -15.02
C ALA A 33 -46.25 -11.38 -16.35
N THR A 34 -46.44 -12.52 -17.02
CA THR A 34 -47.10 -12.68 -18.35
C THR A 34 -47.27 -14.18 -18.68
N ASP A 35 -48.46 -14.56 -19.14
CA ASP A 35 -48.91 -15.93 -19.47
C ASP A 35 -48.30 -16.50 -20.76
N ASP A 36 -46.97 -16.64 -20.82
CA ASP A 36 -46.25 -17.28 -21.95
C ASP A 36 -45.19 -18.27 -21.43
N ALA A 37 -45.57 -19.14 -20.48
CA ALA A 37 -44.69 -20.21 -20.03
C ALA A 37 -44.79 -21.42 -21.01
N PRO A 38 -43.71 -21.79 -21.74
CA PRO A 38 -43.78 -22.90 -22.69
C PRO A 38 -44.09 -24.22 -22.00
N ASN A 39 -44.93 -25.05 -22.64
CA ASN A 39 -45.28 -26.40 -22.16
C ASN A 39 -44.04 -27.28 -21.99
N PHE A 40 -44.10 -28.32 -21.14
CA PHE A 40 -42.96 -29.21 -20.85
C PHE A 40 -42.27 -29.74 -22.12
N PHE A 41 -43.03 -30.20 -23.11
CA PHE A 41 -42.49 -30.68 -24.38
C PHE A 41 -41.90 -29.57 -25.26
N GLN A 42 -42.44 -28.35 -25.17
CA GLN A 42 -41.90 -27.19 -25.87
C GLN A 42 -40.61 -26.69 -25.21
N LYS A 43 -40.52 -26.74 -23.87
CA LYS A 43 -39.28 -26.55 -23.12
C LYS A 43 -38.25 -27.60 -23.52
N LEU A 44 -38.63 -28.87 -23.60
CA LEU A 44 -37.73 -29.94 -24.00
C LEU A 44 -37.22 -29.73 -25.43
N ALA A 45 -38.10 -29.41 -26.37
CA ALA A 45 -37.74 -29.13 -27.77
C ALA A 45 -36.81 -27.91 -27.89
N LEU A 46 -37.12 -26.81 -27.20
CA LEU A 46 -36.27 -25.61 -27.17
C LEU A 46 -34.90 -25.89 -26.53
N ARG A 47 -34.85 -26.75 -25.50
CA ARG A 47 -33.61 -27.20 -24.88
C ARG A 47 -32.77 -28.11 -25.80
N PHE A 48 -33.39 -28.98 -26.57
CA PHE A 48 -32.69 -29.77 -27.61
C PHE A 48 -32.22 -28.91 -28.78
N GLN A 49 -32.94 -27.83 -29.10
CA GLN A 49 -32.55 -26.86 -30.12
C GLN A 49 -31.52 -25.83 -29.63
N GLY A 50 -31.11 -25.90 -28.36
CA GLY A 50 -30.09 -25.01 -27.78
C GLY A 50 -30.54 -23.56 -27.59
N VAL A 51 -31.84 -23.27 -27.67
CA VAL A 51 -32.38 -21.91 -27.50
C VAL A 51 -32.60 -21.63 -26.01
N PRO A 52 -32.03 -20.55 -25.44
CA PRO A 52 -32.24 -20.21 -24.04
C PRO A 52 -33.69 -19.81 -23.80
N LEU A 53 -34.27 -20.33 -22.71
CA LEU A 53 -35.61 -19.95 -22.26
C LEU A 53 -35.60 -18.51 -21.75
N LYS A 54 -36.71 -17.78 -21.88
CA LYS A 54 -36.86 -16.42 -21.32
C LYS A 54 -36.57 -16.47 -19.80
N GLY A 55 -35.44 -15.89 -19.39
CA GLY A 55 -34.96 -15.87 -18.00
C GLY A 55 -33.69 -16.69 -17.71
N GLU A 56 -33.25 -17.55 -18.64
CA GLU A 56 -31.96 -18.26 -18.53
C GLU A 56 -30.87 -17.50 -19.30
N ALA A 57 -29.77 -17.12 -18.64
CA ALA A 57 -28.68 -16.36 -19.26
C ALA A 57 -27.87 -17.17 -20.28
N HIS A 58 -27.93 -18.50 -20.23
CA HIS A 58 -27.14 -19.41 -21.07
C HIS A 58 -28.00 -20.61 -21.48
N ALA A 59 -27.75 -21.14 -22.69
CA ALA A 59 -28.39 -22.37 -23.17
C ALA A 59 -28.06 -23.57 -22.25
N PRO A 60 -28.95 -24.58 -22.18
CA PRO A 60 -28.71 -25.79 -21.41
C PRO A 60 -27.48 -26.53 -21.97
N LYS A 61 -26.41 -26.60 -21.19
CA LYS A 61 -25.18 -27.28 -21.59
C LYS A 61 -25.36 -28.79 -21.53
N SER A 62 -25.07 -29.48 -22.62
CA SER A 62 -25.11 -30.96 -22.62
C SER A 62 -23.83 -31.53 -22.03
N MET A 63 -23.91 -32.73 -21.45
CA MET A 63 -22.71 -33.43 -20.93
C MET A 63 -21.69 -33.76 -22.04
N PHE A 64 -22.12 -33.75 -23.31
CA PHE A 64 -21.30 -34.08 -24.48
C PHE A 64 -20.90 -32.87 -25.32
N GLU A 65 -21.27 -31.64 -24.92
CA GLU A 65 -20.94 -30.42 -25.67
C GLU A 65 -19.43 -30.15 -25.74
N ASP A 66 -18.69 -30.64 -24.73
CA ASP A 66 -17.23 -30.54 -24.65
C ASP A 66 -16.51 -31.79 -25.17
N CYS A 67 -17.23 -32.68 -25.86
CA CYS A 67 -16.65 -33.90 -26.41
C CYS A 67 -15.58 -33.55 -27.48
N ASN A 68 -14.38 -34.12 -27.34
CA ASN A 68 -13.21 -33.86 -28.18
C ASN A 68 -12.61 -32.44 -28.12
N LYS A 69 -12.99 -31.61 -27.15
CA LYS A 69 -12.27 -30.35 -26.93
C LYS A 69 -10.97 -30.63 -26.20
N GLU A 70 -9.85 -30.24 -26.81
CA GLU A 70 -8.55 -30.27 -26.14
C GLU A 70 -8.38 -28.98 -25.33
N TRP A 71 -8.04 -29.13 -24.05
CA TRP A 71 -7.75 -27.99 -23.19
C TRP A 71 -6.27 -27.61 -23.34
N SER A 72 -5.99 -26.34 -23.63
CA SER A 72 -4.65 -25.77 -23.62
C SER A 72 -4.61 -24.59 -22.66
N ALA A 73 -3.48 -24.40 -21.97
CA ALA A 73 -3.29 -23.25 -21.11
C ALA A 73 -3.43 -21.95 -21.94
N PRO A 74 -4.30 -20.99 -21.52
CA PRO A 74 -4.51 -19.75 -22.26
C PRO A 74 -3.28 -18.84 -22.21
N GLU A 75 -2.46 -18.95 -21.17
CA GLU A 75 -1.20 -18.23 -21.03
C GLU A 75 -0.05 -19.24 -21.04
N PRO A 76 0.96 -19.08 -21.93
CA PRO A 76 2.21 -19.80 -21.77
C PRO A 76 2.84 -19.36 -20.44
N LEU A 77 3.64 -20.24 -19.82
CA LEU A 77 4.40 -19.84 -18.64
C LEU A 77 5.21 -18.58 -18.98
N PRO A 78 5.17 -17.54 -18.13
CA PRO A 78 5.88 -16.30 -18.42
C PRO A 78 7.37 -16.63 -18.58
N ALA A 79 7.93 -16.26 -19.73
CA ALA A 79 9.37 -16.35 -19.93
C ALA A 79 10.06 -15.49 -18.86
N ILE A 80 11.20 -15.96 -18.37
CA ILE A 80 11.99 -15.20 -17.41
C ILE A 80 12.31 -13.83 -18.03
N PRO A 81 12.13 -12.72 -17.30
CA PRO A 81 12.47 -11.40 -17.81
C PRO A 81 13.90 -11.39 -18.33
N LYS A 82 14.12 -10.83 -19.52
CA LYS A 82 15.47 -10.77 -20.14
C LYS A 82 16.48 -10.01 -19.26
N ASP A 83 15.99 -9.18 -18.35
CA ASP A 83 16.76 -8.36 -17.44
C ASP A 83 17.03 -9.04 -16.08
N PHE A 84 16.62 -10.30 -15.90
CA PHE A 84 16.87 -11.03 -14.66
C PHE A 84 18.37 -11.36 -14.56
N LYS A 85 19.09 -10.63 -13.69
CA LYS A 85 20.53 -10.79 -13.50
C LYS A 85 20.81 -11.94 -12.54
N GLU A 86 21.23 -13.06 -13.10
CA GLU A 86 21.59 -14.26 -12.34
C GLU A 86 23.01 -14.20 -11.77
N HIS A 87 23.29 -15.14 -10.87
CA HIS A 87 24.62 -15.30 -10.30
C HIS A 87 25.65 -15.56 -11.41
N PRO A 88 26.84 -14.91 -11.38
CA PRO A 88 27.84 -15.02 -12.44
C PRO A 88 28.27 -16.46 -12.78
N ASP A 89 28.22 -17.37 -11.81
CA ASP A 89 28.66 -18.77 -11.96
C ASP A 89 27.61 -19.69 -12.59
N ARG A 90 26.42 -19.18 -12.96
CA ARG A 90 25.36 -20.01 -13.53
C ARG A 90 25.59 -20.27 -15.01
N ASP A 91 25.79 -21.55 -15.36
CA ASP A 91 25.88 -22.00 -16.74
C ASP A 91 24.50 -22.12 -17.40
N LEU A 92 24.09 -21.07 -18.11
CA LEU A 92 22.85 -21.03 -18.88
C LEU A 92 22.97 -21.68 -20.28
N VAL A 93 24.19 -21.97 -20.74
CA VAL A 93 24.43 -22.54 -22.07
C VAL A 93 24.16 -24.04 -22.06
N ASN A 94 24.70 -24.76 -21.08
CA ASN A 94 24.46 -26.20 -20.94
C ASN A 94 23.16 -26.50 -20.18
N TYR A 95 22.72 -25.61 -19.29
CA TYR A 95 21.55 -25.80 -18.44
C TYR A 95 20.56 -24.64 -18.56
N PRO A 96 19.89 -24.50 -19.72
CA PRO A 96 18.81 -23.53 -19.86
C PRO A 96 17.66 -23.89 -18.91
N TYR A 97 16.84 -22.90 -18.55
CA TYR A 97 15.68 -23.15 -17.73
C TYR A 97 14.70 -24.12 -18.42
N PRO A 98 14.12 -25.06 -17.66
CA PRO A 98 13.08 -25.92 -18.19
C PRO A 98 11.86 -25.06 -18.55
N ALA A 99 11.62 -24.86 -19.84
CA ALA A 99 10.41 -24.24 -20.35
C ALA A 99 9.35 -25.33 -20.58
N ARG A 100 8.16 -25.16 -19.99
CA ARG A 100 7.03 -26.04 -20.30
C ARG A 100 6.51 -25.67 -21.70
N PRO A 101 6.45 -26.60 -22.66
CA PRO A 101 5.86 -26.32 -23.96
C PRO A 101 4.36 -26.00 -23.80
N MET A 102 3.84 -25.09 -24.64
CA MET A 102 2.44 -24.67 -24.60
C MET A 102 1.48 -25.82 -24.94
N TYR A 103 1.89 -26.69 -25.86
CA TYR A 103 1.11 -27.86 -26.27
C TYR A 103 1.78 -29.14 -25.76
N PRO A 104 0.98 -30.13 -25.33
CA PRO A 104 1.52 -31.46 -25.05
C PRO A 104 2.15 -32.05 -26.31
N PRO A 105 3.16 -32.93 -26.17
CA PRO A 105 3.71 -33.65 -27.31
C PRO A 105 2.60 -34.47 -27.97
N LYS A 106 2.54 -34.42 -29.30
CA LYS A 106 1.51 -35.11 -30.07
C LYS A 106 1.57 -36.62 -29.81
N SER A 107 0.44 -37.21 -29.44
CA SER A 107 0.27 -38.67 -29.35
C SER A 107 -0.62 -39.16 -30.49
N ARG A 108 -0.38 -40.39 -30.92
CA ARG A 108 -1.19 -41.13 -31.91
C ARG A 108 -1.64 -42.44 -31.28
N LEU A 109 -2.77 -42.99 -31.74
CA LEU A 109 -3.35 -44.24 -31.20
C LEU A 109 -3.53 -44.21 -29.67
N LEU A 110 -3.96 -43.06 -29.12
CA LEU A 110 -4.21 -42.82 -27.69
C LEU A 110 -2.96 -42.82 -26.78
N MET A 111 -2.02 -43.74 -26.98
CA MET A 111 -0.91 -44.01 -26.05
C MET A 111 0.48 -43.69 -26.64
N MET A 112 0.63 -43.73 -27.96
CA MET A 112 1.94 -43.82 -28.57
C MET A 112 2.45 -42.44 -28.98
N PRO A 113 3.68 -42.05 -28.62
CA PRO A 113 4.21 -40.73 -28.97
C PRO A 113 4.50 -40.63 -30.48
N ASP A 114 4.31 -39.43 -31.05
CA ASP A 114 4.58 -39.16 -32.46
C ASP A 114 6.07 -39.38 -32.83
N SER A 115 6.97 -39.32 -31.86
CA SER A 115 8.40 -39.59 -32.04
C SER A 115 8.68 -41.01 -32.56
N TRP A 116 7.90 -42.01 -32.12
CA TRP A 116 8.06 -43.39 -32.61
C TRP A 116 7.63 -43.46 -34.08
N PHE A 117 6.51 -42.84 -34.43
CA PHE A 117 5.99 -42.80 -35.79
C PHE A 117 6.94 -42.05 -36.73
N THR A 118 7.57 -40.97 -36.27
CA THR A 118 8.50 -40.17 -37.05
C THR A 118 9.73 -40.98 -37.51
N ALA A 119 10.24 -41.85 -36.64
CA ALA A 119 11.35 -42.74 -36.98
C ALA A 119 10.95 -43.76 -38.07
N PHE A 120 9.77 -44.36 -37.95
CA PHE A 120 9.22 -45.29 -38.95
C PHE A 120 8.92 -44.59 -40.29
N ASN A 121 8.38 -43.37 -40.26
CA ASN A 121 8.02 -42.61 -41.47
C ASN A 121 9.21 -42.43 -42.43
N LYS A 122 10.43 -42.29 -41.90
CA LYS A 122 11.65 -42.15 -42.71
C LYS A 122 11.93 -43.39 -43.58
N VAL A 123 11.53 -44.58 -43.11
CA VAL A 123 11.86 -45.86 -43.74
C VAL A 123 10.66 -46.46 -44.48
N THR A 124 9.49 -46.47 -43.85
CA THR A 124 8.30 -47.20 -44.32
C THR A 124 7.13 -46.28 -44.70
N GLY A 125 7.34 -44.96 -44.70
CA GLY A 125 6.31 -43.97 -45.01
C GLY A 125 5.24 -43.85 -43.92
N VAL A 126 4.21 -43.04 -44.18
CA VAL A 126 3.18 -42.68 -43.18
C VAL A 126 2.34 -43.87 -42.73
N SER A 127 2.11 -44.85 -43.60
CA SER A 127 1.33 -46.06 -43.28
C SER A 127 2.13 -47.12 -42.51
N GLY A 128 3.46 -47.09 -42.61
CA GLY A 128 4.36 -48.09 -42.02
C GLY A 128 4.16 -48.36 -40.52
N PRO A 129 4.15 -47.33 -39.65
CA PRO A 129 3.90 -47.54 -38.23
C PRO A 129 2.54 -48.20 -37.94
N TYR A 130 1.49 -47.84 -38.68
CA TYR A 130 0.14 -48.39 -38.48
C TYR A 130 0.06 -49.87 -38.89
N LEU A 131 0.70 -50.23 -40.02
CA LEU A 131 0.81 -51.61 -40.47
C LEU A 131 1.68 -52.45 -39.52
N PHE A 132 2.74 -51.84 -38.94
CA PHE A 132 3.57 -52.51 -37.94
C PHE A 132 2.77 -52.84 -36.67
N PHE A 133 2.06 -51.87 -36.07
CA PHE A 133 1.28 -52.13 -34.85
C PHE A 133 0.09 -53.05 -35.11
N GLY A 134 -0.60 -52.88 -36.24
CA GLY A 134 -1.69 -53.80 -36.64
C GLY A 134 -1.18 -55.23 -36.90
N GLY A 135 -0.03 -55.35 -37.57
CA GLY A 135 0.63 -56.64 -37.83
C GLY A 135 1.18 -57.28 -36.56
N LEU A 136 1.74 -56.50 -35.63
CA LEU A 136 2.19 -56.97 -34.32
C LEU A 136 1.01 -57.49 -33.51
N PHE A 137 -0.12 -56.77 -33.51
CA PHE A 137 -1.35 -57.23 -32.85
C PHE A 137 -1.86 -58.54 -33.46
N ALA A 138 -1.95 -58.63 -34.79
CA ALA A 138 -2.35 -59.86 -35.49
C ALA A 138 -1.38 -61.02 -35.21
N PHE A 139 -0.08 -60.74 -35.11
CA PHE A 139 0.94 -61.73 -34.75
C PHE A 139 0.76 -62.24 -33.31
N LEU A 140 0.51 -61.35 -32.34
CA LEU A 140 0.27 -61.72 -30.94
C LEU A 140 -0.95 -62.63 -30.79
N VAL A 141 -2.02 -62.35 -31.55
CA VAL A 141 -3.23 -63.18 -31.58
C VAL A 141 -2.96 -64.52 -32.26
N ASN A 142 -2.31 -64.53 -33.43
CA ASN A 142 -2.03 -65.76 -34.18
C ASN A 142 -1.06 -66.71 -33.47
N LYS A 143 -0.17 -66.16 -32.63
CA LYS A 143 0.77 -66.94 -31.80
C LYS A 143 0.25 -67.25 -30.40
N GLU A 144 -1.01 -66.93 -30.11
CA GLU A 144 -1.64 -67.15 -28.79
C GLU A 144 -0.83 -66.54 -27.62
N LEU A 145 0.04 -65.55 -27.91
CA LEU A 145 0.67 -64.72 -26.89
C LEU A 145 -0.37 -63.82 -26.22
N TRP A 146 -1.44 -63.50 -26.95
CA TRP A 146 -2.64 -62.86 -26.46
C TRP A 146 -3.85 -63.78 -26.68
N VAL A 147 -4.21 -64.56 -25.66
CA VAL A 147 -5.38 -65.45 -25.69
C VAL A 147 -6.64 -64.67 -25.30
N PHE A 148 -7.66 -64.69 -26.16
CA PHE A 148 -8.96 -64.07 -25.86
C PHE A 148 -9.80 -64.98 -24.95
N GLU A 149 -9.54 -64.92 -23.65
CA GLU A 149 -10.41 -65.52 -22.63
C GLU A 149 -11.60 -64.59 -22.27
N GLU A 150 -12.40 -65.00 -21.29
CA GLU A 150 -13.47 -64.18 -20.69
C GLU A 150 -12.94 -62.80 -20.22
N GLN A 151 -11.68 -62.72 -19.81
CA GLN A 151 -11.06 -61.43 -19.42
C GLN A 151 -10.73 -60.52 -20.62
N GLY A 152 -10.64 -61.07 -21.83
CA GLY A 152 -10.29 -60.32 -23.04
C GLY A 152 -11.39 -59.33 -23.45
N HIS A 153 -12.66 -59.74 -23.37
CA HIS A 153 -13.78 -58.83 -23.70
C HIS A 153 -13.97 -57.74 -22.64
N MET A 154 -13.71 -58.04 -21.37
CA MET A 154 -13.70 -57.04 -20.30
C MET A 154 -12.66 -55.96 -20.56
N THR A 155 -11.46 -56.33 -21.04
CA THR A 155 -10.39 -55.38 -21.40
C THR A 155 -10.83 -54.43 -22.52
N VAL A 156 -11.49 -54.94 -23.57
CA VAL A 156 -12.04 -54.08 -24.65
C VAL A 156 -13.11 -53.13 -24.10
N GLY A 157 -13.97 -53.61 -23.22
CA GLY A 157 -14.97 -52.78 -22.52
C GLY A 157 -14.32 -51.64 -21.72
N TRP A 158 -13.25 -51.92 -20.97
CA TRP A 158 -12.48 -50.91 -20.24
C TRP A 158 -11.83 -49.87 -21.15
N ILE A 159 -11.32 -50.27 -22.31
CA ILE A 159 -10.74 -49.35 -23.31
C ILE A 159 -11.82 -48.39 -23.83
N ILE A 160 -13.01 -48.90 -24.17
CA ILE A 160 -14.12 -48.07 -24.65
C ILE A 160 -14.62 -47.13 -23.54
N PHE A 161 -14.75 -47.63 -22.31
CA PHE A 161 -15.13 -46.81 -21.17
C PHE A 161 -14.11 -45.69 -20.92
N TYR A 162 -12.82 -46.01 -20.94
CA TYR A 162 -11.75 -45.02 -20.82
C TYR A 162 -11.80 -43.97 -21.93
N LEU A 163 -12.05 -44.37 -23.18
CA LEU A 163 -12.22 -43.43 -24.31
C LEU A 163 -13.44 -42.51 -24.13
N LEU A 164 -14.54 -43.03 -23.59
CA LEU A 164 -15.74 -42.24 -23.33
C LEU A 164 -15.48 -41.22 -22.22
N VAL A 165 -14.91 -41.64 -21.09
CA VAL A 165 -14.60 -40.77 -19.95
C VAL A 165 -13.56 -39.71 -20.33
N SER A 166 -12.45 -40.10 -20.97
CA SER A 166 -11.41 -39.16 -21.37
C SER A 166 -11.92 -38.10 -22.35
N ARG A 167 -12.77 -38.46 -23.32
CA ARG A 167 -13.34 -37.50 -24.27
C ARG A 167 -14.40 -36.57 -23.70
N THR A 168 -15.15 -37.00 -22.69
CA THR A 168 -16.27 -36.23 -22.13
C THR A 168 -15.87 -35.39 -20.91
N ALA A 169 -15.04 -35.95 -20.04
CA ALA A 169 -14.62 -35.32 -18.79
C ALA A 169 -13.23 -34.69 -18.85
N GLY A 170 -12.37 -35.09 -19.80
CA GLY A 170 -10.97 -34.64 -19.88
C GLY A 170 -10.84 -33.11 -19.90
N TYR A 171 -11.57 -32.45 -20.80
CA TYR A 171 -11.55 -30.98 -20.92
C TYR A 171 -11.91 -30.27 -19.60
N LYS A 172 -12.95 -30.74 -18.90
CA LYS A 172 -13.44 -30.13 -17.66
C LYS A 172 -12.47 -30.34 -16.49
N ILE A 173 -11.88 -31.54 -16.41
CA ILE A 173 -10.87 -31.87 -15.40
C ILE A 173 -9.64 -30.98 -15.59
N ASP A 174 -9.12 -30.88 -16.81
CA ASP A 174 -7.93 -30.09 -17.12
C ASP A 174 -8.15 -28.60 -16.84
N GLN A 175 -9.32 -28.07 -17.25
CA GLN A 175 -9.69 -26.68 -16.96
C GLN A 175 -9.78 -26.42 -15.44
N GLY A 176 -10.39 -27.32 -14.68
CA GLY A 176 -10.50 -27.20 -13.22
C GLY A 176 -9.15 -27.29 -12.51
N LEU A 177 -8.27 -28.19 -12.94
CA LEU A 177 -6.90 -28.31 -12.43
C LEU A 177 -6.10 -27.03 -12.68
N TYR A 178 -6.23 -26.44 -13.87
CA TYR A 178 -5.53 -25.19 -14.19
C TYR A 178 -6.04 -24.00 -13.36
N GLN A 179 -7.35 -23.87 -13.17
CA GLN A 179 -7.92 -22.83 -12.32
C GLN A 179 -7.40 -22.96 -10.89
N GLY A 180 -7.45 -24.17 -10.30
CA GLY A 180 -6.90 -24.40 -8.97
C GLY A 180 -5.40 -24.14 -8.85
N TYR A 181 -4.63 -24.42 -9.91
CA TYR A 181 -3.21 -24.06 -9.98
C TYR A 181 -3.03 -22.53 -9.99
N GLN A 182 -3.80 -21.81 -10.81
CA GLN A 182 -3.71 -20.36 -10.93
C GLN A 182 -4.07 -19.66 -9.61
N ASP A 183 -5.12 -20.12 -8.93
CA ASP A 183 -5.52 -19.60 -7.62
C ASP A 183 -4.40 -19.79 -6.59
N ARG A 184 -3.76 -20.96 -6.59
CA ARG A 184 -2.62 -21.24 -5.70
C ARG A 184 -1.41 -20.37 -6.03
N VAL A 185 -1.08 -20.17 -7.31
CA VAL A 185 0.01 -19.28 -7.74
C VAL A 185 -0.28 -17.84 -7.34
N ASN A 186 -1.50 -17.36 -7.55
CA ASN A 186 -1.91 -16.00 -7.18
C ASN A 186 -1.86 -15.79 -5.66
N TYR A 187 -2.26 -16.80 -4.88
CA TYR A 187 -2.12 -16.77 -3.43
C TYR A 187 -0.65 -16.58 -3.00
N PHE A 188 0.27 -17.38 -3.53
CA PHE A 188 1.70 -17.23 -3.22
C PHE A 188 2.28 -15.90 -3.71
N LYS A 189 1.89 -15.42 -4.89
CA LYS A 189 2.29 -14.10 -5.38
C LYS A 189 1.79 -12.98 -4.46
N GLY A 190 0.58 -13.09 -3.92
CA GLY A 190 0.02 -12.16 -2.95
C GLY A 190 0.84 -12.10 -1.66
N LEU A 191 1.19 -13.26 -1.09
CA LEU A 191 2.07 -13.34 0.09
C LEU A 191 3.44 -12.70 -0.15
N ILE A 192 4.06 -13.00 -1.29
CA ILE A 192 5.36 -12.41 -1.66
C ILE A 192 5.25 -10.89 -1.81
N GLN A 193 4.16 -10.38 -2.41
CA GLN A 193 3.94 -8.93 -2.54
C GLN A 193 3.74 -8.26 -1.20
N GLU A 194 3.06 -8.92 -0.25
CA GLU A 194 2.90 -8.43 1.11
C GLU A 194 4.23 -8.35 1.85
N ASP A 195 5.04 -9.42 1.82
CA ASP A 195 6.38 -9.44 2.42
C ASP A 195 7.32 -8.38 1.82
N LEU A 196 7.22 -8.14 0.50
CA LEU A 196 8.05 -7.12 -0.18
C LEU A 196 7.56 -5.69 0.04
N LYS A 197 6.31 -5.49 0.49
CA LYS A 197 5.71 -4.16 0.64
C LYS A 197 6.52 -3.30 1.61
N ASP A 198 6.87 -3.86 2.77
CA ASP A 198 7.66 -3.18 3.80
C ASP A 198 9.04 -2.79 3.27
N VAL A 199 9.68 -3.67 2.49
CA VAL A 199 10.99 -3.40 1.87
C VAL A 199 10.90 -2.28 0.83
N VAL A 200 9.82 -2.25 0.04
CA VAL A 200 9.58 -1.20 -0.96
C VAL A 200 9.31 0.14 -0.28
N GLU A 201 8.48 0.16 0.76
CA GLU A 201 8.20 1.36 1.56
C GLU A 201 9.44 1.87 2.27
N PHE A 202 10.26 0.97 2.83
CA PHE A 202 11.55 1.31 3.41
C PHE A 202 12.48 1.95 2.36
N LYS A 203 12.65 1.35 1.18
CA LYS A 203 13.46 1.93 0.10
C LYS A 203 12.97 3.32 -0.32
N LYS A 204 11.66 3.51 -0.44
CA LYS A 204 11.06 4.81 -0.79
C LYS A 204 11.34 5.85 0.30
N THR A 205 11.22 5.46 1.56
CA THR A 205 11.48 6.33 2.71
C THR A 205 12.97 6.69 2.78
N SER A 206 13.87 5.73 2.60
CA SER A 206 15.32 5.99 2.55
C SER A 206 15.73 6.87 1.38
N ALA A 207 15.11 6.71 0.21
CA ALA A 207 15.34 7.60 -0.93
C ALA A 207 14.91 9.03 -0.60
N ALA A 208 13.72 9.23 -0.05
CA ALA A 208 13.23 10.56 0.37
C ALA A 208 14.10 11.18 1.48
N GLN A 209 14.60 10.38 2.43
CA GLN A 209 15.55 10.84 3.45
C GLN A 209 16.90 11.25 2.84
N THR A 210 17.38 10.52 1.83
CA THR A 210 18.63 10.87 1.15
C THR A 210 18.49 12.19 0.39
N GLU A 211 17.37 12.38 -0.30
CA GLU A 211 17.06 13.65 -0.98
C GLU A 211 16.96 14.83 0.00
N SER A 212 16.30 14.64 1.15
CA SER A 212 16.20 15.69 2.18
C SER A 212 17.54 15.99 2.84
N LEU A 213 18.40 14.99 3.07
CA LEU A 213 19.75 15.22 3.57
C LEU A 213 20.62 15.97 2.56
N ASN A 214 20.46 15.71 1.26
CA ASN A 214 21.16 16.46 0.22
C ASN A 214 20.72 17.93 0.19
N SER A 215 19.41 18.20 0.28
CA SER A 215 18.93 19.59 0.32
C SER A 215 19.35 20.32 1.59
N ILE A 216 19.35 19.63 2.75
CA ILE A 216 19.91 20.18 3.99
C ILE A 216 21.40 20.45 3.82
N LYS A 217 22.17 19.54 3.23
CA LYS A 217 23.62 19.73 3.02
C LYS A 217 23.92 20.99 2.21
N ASP A 218 23.09 21.31 1.22
CA ASP A 218 23.26 22.51 0.40
C ASP A 218 22.81 23.79 1.13
N ALA A 219 21.74 23.72 1.93
CA ALA A 219 21.19 24.85 2.69
C ALA A 219 21.89 25.13 4.03
N PHE A 220 22.56 24.14 4.62
CA PHE A 220 23.16 24.26 5.95
C PHE A 220 24.29 25.30 6.02
N PRO A 221 25.23 25.36 5.04
CA PRO A 221 26.28 26.37 5.04
C PRO A 221 25.75 27.80 4.89
N THR A 222 24.67 28.01 4.11
CA THR A 222 24.06 29.34 3.96
C THR A 222 23.35 29.76 5.24
N ALA A 223 22.55 28.86 5.84
CA ALA A 223 21.90 29.11 7.12
C ALA A 223 22.90 29.43 8.26
N LEU A 224 24.04 28.74 8.30
CA LEU A 224 25.10 29.04 9.27
C LEU A 224 25.73 30.41 9.04
N LYS A 225 26.00 30.79 7.80
CA LYS A 225 26.52 32.13 7.46
C LYS A 225 25.54 33.23 7.86
N GLU A 226 24.27 33.06 7.53
CA GLU A 226 23.20 34.00 7.86
C GLU A 226 23.01 34.13 9.38
N SER A 227 22.99 33.01 10.11
CA SER A 227 22.86 33.03 11.58
C SER A 227 24.08 33.69 12.26
N MET A 228 25.29 33.49 11.75
CA MET A 228 26.49 34.15 12.26
C MET A 228 26.46 35.66 11.97
N ALA A 229 26.03 36.06 10.77
CA ALA A 229 25.86 37.47 10.41
C ALA A 229 24.83 38.17 11.32
N LEU A 230 23.69 37.52 11.59
CA LEU A 230 22.67 38.02 12.51
C LEU A 230 23.21 38.18 13.94
N GLN A 231 24.02 37.25 14.44
CA GLN A 231 24.65 37.36 15.75
C GLN A 231 25.65 38.54 15.82
N LEU A 232 26.42 38.75 14.75
CA LEU A 232 27.36 39.88 14.63
C LEU A 232 26.61 41.22 14.64
N GLU A 233 25.55 41.35 13.85
CA GLU A 233 24.71 42.55 13.85
C GLU A 233 24.03 42.80 15.19
N ALA A 234 23.49 41.74 15.82
CA ALA A 234 22.87 41.85 17.14
C ALA A 234 23.88 42.35 18.19
N THR A 235 25.11 41.83 18.16
CA THR A 235 26.19 42.28 19.05
C THR A 235 26.57 43.72 18.78
N TYR A 236 26.70 44.12 17.51
CA TYR A 236 26.98 45.50 17.13
C TYR A 236 25.88 46.46 17.64
N ARG A 237 24.60 46.15 17.39
CA ARG A 237 23.46 46.97 17.85
C ARG A 237 23.42 47.05 19.38
N LYS A 238 23.71 45.95 20.08
CA LYS A 238 23.81 45.92 21.55
C LYS A 238 24.91 46.85 22.05
N ASN A 239 26.10 46.79 21.46
CA ASN A 239 27.23 47.65 21.84
C ASN A 239 26.91 49.14 21.63
N VAL A 240 26.31 49.50 20.50
CA VAL A 240 25.87 50.87 20.22
C VAL A 240 24.82 51.33 21.24
N GLN A 241 23.84 50.47 21.56
CA GLN A 241 22.81 50.77 22.56
C GLN A 241 23.42 50.95 23.95
N THR A 242 24.40 50.14 24.35
CA THR A 242 25.12 50.29 25.62
C THR A 242 25.84 51.63 25.68
N VAL A 243 26.59 52.01 24.63
CA VAL A 243 27.27 53.31 24.57
C VAL A 243 26.29 54.47 24.63
N ALA A 244 25.19 54.41 23.88
CA ALA A 244 24.14 55.44 23.92
C ALA A 244 23.49 55.56 25.30
N THR A 245 23.28 54.44 25.99
CA THR A 245 22.71 54.42 27.34
C THR A 245 23.67 55.03 28.37
N GLU A 246 24.97 54.73 28.27
CA GLU A 246 26.00 55.31 29.14
C GLU A 246 26.18 56.82 28.93
N LEU A 247 26.18 57.27 27.66
CA LEU A 247 26.20 58.70 27.33
C LEU A 247 24.97 59.41 27.89
N LYS A 248 23.79 58.85 27.68
CA LYS A 248 22.54 59.39 28.22
C LYS A 248 22.61 59.49 29.75
N ARG A 249 23.07 58.43 30.43
CA ARG A 249 23.24 58.42 31.90
C ARG A 249 24.14 59.57 32.38
N ARG A 250 25.24 59.85 31.68
CA ARG A 250 26.15 60.96 32.03
C ARG A 250 25.50 62.33 31.80
N VAL A 251 24.78 62.51 30.69
CA VAL A 251 24.07 63.76 30.39
C VAL A 251 22.94 64.00 31.37
N ASP A 252 22.14 62.97 31.66
CA ASP A 252 21.04 63.03 32.63
C ASP A 252 21.59 63.37 34.03
N TYR A 253 22.72 62.79 34.43
CA TYR A 253 23.42 63.15 35.67
C TYR A 253 23.85 64.62 35.69
N LEU A 254 24.51 65.12 34.64
CA LEU A 254 24.93 66.52 34.57
C LEU A 254 23.74 67.47 34.69
N LYS A 255 22.67 67.20 33.93
CA LYS A 255 21.43 67.97 33.98
C LYS A 255 20.81 67.95 35.38
N GLU A 256 20.69 66.79 36.01
CA GLU A 256 20.14 66.66 37.36
C GLU A 256 20.97 67.41 38.40
N THR A 257 22.31 67.39 38.27
CA THR A 257 23.18 68.17 39.16
C THR A 257 23.02 69.68 38.98
N GLU A 258 22.84 70.16 37.75
CA GLU A 258 22.54 71.58 37.48
C GLU A 258 21.18 71.99 38.03
N GLU A 259 20.15 71.17 37.80
CA GLU A 259 18.81 71.41 38.34
C GLU A 259 18.80 71.41 39.87
N THR A 260 19.57 70.52 40.51
CA THR A 260 19.70 70.47 41.97
C THR A 260 20.44 71.70 42.51
N LYS A 261 21.51 72.15 41.84
CA LYS A 261 22.21 73.38 42.21
C LYS A 261 21.29 74.59 42.12
N ALA A 262 20.57 74.75 41.01
CA ALA A 262 19.61 75.84 40.82
C ALA A 262 18.49 75.81 41.88
N ARG A 263 17.99 74.62 42.25
CA ARG A 263 17.03 74.45 43.34
C ARG A 263 17.62 74.86 44.69
N PHE A 264 18.84 74.42 45.00
CA PHE A 264 19.52 74.76 46.25
C PHE A 264 19.83 76.26 46.35
N GLU A 265 20.30 76.88 45.28
CA GLU A 265 20.53 78.33 45.21
C GLU A 265 19.24 79.11 45.48
N LYS A 266 18.13 78.68 44.87
CA LYS A 266 16.81 79.27 45.12
C LYS A 266 16.37 79.09 46.57
N GLU A 267 16.51 77.89 47.15
CA GLU A 267 16.15 77.62 48.54
C GLU A 267 17.01 78.44 49.52
N GLN A 268 18.32 78.52 49.28
CA GLN A 268 19.23 79.31 50.10
C GLN A 268 18.92 80.81 50.00
N LEU A 269 18.61 81.32 48.80
CA LEU A 269 18.19 82.70 48.61
C LEU A 269 16.88 83.00 49.33
N LEU A 270 15.88 82.11 49.24
CA LEU A 270 14.63 82.24 49.98
C LEU A 270 14.86 82.24 51.50
N LYS A 271 15.74 81.37 51.99
CA LYS A 271 16.13 81.33 53.41
C LYS A 271 16.81 82.63 53.84
N LEU A 272 17.77 83.14 53.07
CA LEU A 272 18.43 84.40 53.37
C LEU A 272 17.46 85.59 53.38
N ILE A 273 16.52 85.62 52.42
CA ILE A 273 15.46 86.63 52.41
C ILE A 273 14.60 86.51 53.67
N ASN A 274 14.10 85.31 54.00
CA ASN A 274 13.29 85.10 55.20
C ASN A 274 14.06 85.47 56.48
N ASP A 275 15.30 85.03 56.65
CA ASP A 275 16.14 85.36 57.81
C ASP A 275 16.40 86.88 57.90
N SER A 276 16.62 87.55 56.75
CA SER A 276 16.80 89.01 56.71
C SER A 276 15.51 89.76 57.07
N VAL A 277 14.36 89.27 56.61
CA VAL A 277 13.03 89.82 56.91
C VAL A 277 12.70 89.59 58.39
N ASP A 278 12.96 88.41 58.94
CA ASP A 278 12.73 88.10 60.36
C ASP A 278 13.62 88.96 61.27
N LYS A 279 14.88 89.20 60.90
CA LYS A 279 15.75 90.14 61.63
C LYS A 279 15.23 91.56 61.58
N GLN A 280 14.86 92.06 60.40
CA GLN A 280 14.27 93.39 60.23
C GLN A 280 12.96 93.53 61.01
N ILE A 281 12.07 92.53 61.00
CA ILE A 281 10.83 92.52 61.77
C ILE A 281 11.13 92.54 63.28
N ASN A 282 12.16 91.84 63.74
CA ASN A 282 12.52 91.77 65.16
C ASN A 282 13.21 93.02 65.70
N ASP A 283 13.88 93.80 64.84
CA ASP A 283 14.51 95.06 65.22
C ASP A 283 13.48 96.08 65.76
N ARG A 284 13.77 96.62 66.95
CA ARG A 284 12.84 97.49 67.68
C ARG A 284 12.48 98.77 66.89
N SER A 285 13.43 99.35 66.16
CA SER A 285 13.18 100.56 65.37
C SER A 285 12.21 100.33 64.21
N PHE A 286 12.23 99.14 63.60
CA PHE A 286 11.31 98.80 62.50
C PHE A 286 9.89 98.57 63.03
N LYS A 287 9.74 97.89 64.18
CA LYS A 287 8.43 97.76 64.85
C LYS A 287 7.82 99.11 65.19
N ASP A 288 8.62 100.03 65.72
CA ASP A 288 8.15 101.38 66.07
C ASP A 288 7.75 102.19 64.81
N GLN A 289 8.53 102.10 63.72
CA GLN A 289 8.19 102.72 62.43
C GLN A 289 6.96 102.10 61.78
N TYR A 290 6.79 100.78 61.83
CA TYR A 290 5.63 100.07 61.32
C TYR A 290 4.36 100.42 62.11
N LEU A 291 4.44 100.49 63.45
CA LEU A 291 3.34 100.94 64.30
C LEU A 291 2.94 102.39 64.00
N GLN A 292 3.91 103.28 63.76
CA GLN A 292 3.61 104.66 63.32
C GLN A 292 2.92 104.69 61.96
N ASN A 293 3.36 103.86 61.00
CA ASN A 293 2.72 103.74 59.69
C ASN A 293 1.29 103.17 59.80
N ALA A 294 1.06 102.17 60.65
CA ALA A 294 -0.26 101.61 60.92
C ALA A 294 -1.18 102.63 61.60
N ILE A 295 -0.67 103.44 62.53
CA ILE A 295 -1.41 104.56 63.11
C ILE A 295 -1.75 105.61 62.05
N GLN A 296 -0.84 105.90 61.11
CA GLN A 296 -1.13 106.80 59.98
C GLN A 296 -2.17 106.21 59.02
N GLN A 297 -2.11 104.92 58.68
CA GLN A 297 -3.10 104.25 57.85
C GLN A 297 -4.47 104.15 58.53
N LEU A 298 -4.53 103.85 59.84
CA LEU A 298 -5.77 103.87 60.63
C LEU A 298 -6.34 105.28 60.77
N LYS A 299 -5.50 106.31 60.94
CA LYS A 299 -5.95 107.71 60.86
C LYS A 299 -6.49 108.05 59.47
N GLY A 300 -5.90 107.52 58.41
CA GLY A 300 -6.41 107.67 57.04
C GLY A 300 -7.76 106.98 56.80
N LEU A 301 -7.96 105.79 57.37
CA LEU A 301 -9.20 105.02 57.29
C LEU A 301 -10.32 105.59 58.18
N ASN A 302 -10.00 106.15 59.35
CA ASN A 302 -10.97 106.79 60.26
C ASN A 302 -11.46 108.17 59.74
N VAL A 303 -10.82 108.71 58.69
CA VAL A 303 -11.27 109.92 57.99
C VAL A 303 -12.18 109.56 56.79
N GLN A 304 -12.34 108.27 56.47
CA GLN A 304 -13.17 107.76 55.36
C GLN A 304 -14.49 107.08 55.81
N LEU A 305 -14.88 107.24 57.08
CA LEU A 305 -16.21 106.93 57.62
C LEU A 305 -16.83 108.21 58.18
#